data_AF-A0A3C0HKC9-F1
#
_entry.id   AF-A0A3C0HKC9-F1
#
_cell.length_a   1.000
_cell.length_b   1.000
_cell.length_c   1.000
_cell.angle_alpha   90.00
_cell.angle_beta   90.00
_cell.angle_gamma   90.00
#
_symmetry.space_group_name_H-M   'P 1'
#
loop_
_entity.id
_entity.type
_entity.pdbx_description
1 polymer ?
#
loop_
_entity_poly.entity_id
_entity_poly.type
_entity_poly.pdbx_seq_one_letter_code
_entity_poly.pdbx_strand_id
1 'polypeptide(L)'
;MAHRNLKPIRPARSAAPRYELRLYRHGPGDSEMRVYRLPVAASKDGEPVFVGGLRGAGLERFEPRILRILRHHGVRLGPGAPGQRNVQGLDEETALVLGLLFRTLAPMRNRDNMQACVDGIERMGREEAAYWLGMVMHRHRPRRILQALRIVLNASED
;
A
#
# COMPACT_ATOMS: atom_id res chain seq x y z
N MET A 1 14.59 -28.39 -47.40
CA MET A 1 13.30 -27.98 -46.78
C MET A 1 13.20 -28.62 -45.40
N ALA A 2 13.52 -27.88 -44.33
CA ALA A 2 13.23 -28.29 -42.95
C ALA A 2 13.14 -27.02 -42.08
N HIS A 3 11.96 -26.40 -42.07
CA HIS A 3 11.71 -25.26 -41.18
C HIS A 3 11.60 -25.77 -39.75
N ARG A 4 12.63 -25.47 -38.94
CA ARG A 4 12.66 -25.70 -37.50
C ARG A 4 11.55 -24.83 -36.89
N ASN A 5 10.43 -25.45 -36.53
CA ASN A 5 9.33 -24.82 -35.83
C ASN A 5 9.81 -24.36 -34.44
N LEU A 6 10.29 -23.11 -34.36
CA LEU A 6 10.54 -22.43 -33.10
C LEU A 6 9.17 -22.09 -32.50
N LYS A 7 8.76 -22.89 -31.51
CA LYS A 7 7.60 -22.61 -30.67
C LYS A 7 7.78 -21.22 -30.07
N PRO A 8 6.84 -20.27 -30.25
CA PRO A 8 6.98 -18.94 -29.67
C PRO A 8 7.10 -19.09 -28.15
N ILE A 9 8.20 -18.60 -27.59
CA ILE A 9 8.36 -18.47 -26.14
C ILE A 9 7.26 -17.51 -25.70
N ARG A 10 6.19 -18.04 -25.09
CA ARG A 10 5.20 -17.23 -24.38
C ARG A 10 5.99 -16.28 -23.48
N PRO A 11 5.76 -14.95 -23.52
CA PRO A 11 6.45 -14.05 -22.61
C PRO A 11 6.22 -14.60 -21.20
N ALA A 12 7.30 -14.88 -20.49
CA ALA A 12 7.23 -15.30 -19.10
C ALA A 12 6.32 -14.29 -18.40
N ARG A 13 5.21 -14.75 -17.82
CA ARG A 13 4.36 -13.91 -16.97
C ARG A 13 5.32 -13.17 -16.04
N SER A 14 5.35 -11.84 -16.13
CA SER A 14 6.33 -10.99 -15.44
C SER A 14 6.59 -11.51 -14.02
N ALA A 15 7.85 -11.85 -13.72
CA ALA A 15 8.27 -12.32 -12.41
C ALA A 15 8.27 -11.19 -11.35
N ALA A 16 7.94 -9.96 -11.75
CA ALA A 16 7.84 -8.83 -10.84
C ALA A 16 6.71 -9.03 -9.81
N PRO A 17 6.92 -8.57 -8.56
CA PRO A 17 5.87 -8.57 -7.55
C PRO A 17 4.69 -7.71 -8.03
N ARG A 18 3.48 -8.20 -7.78
CA ARG A 18 2.24 -7.49 -8.12
C ARG A 18 1.55 -7.05 -6.83
N TYR A 19 0.96 -5.87 -6.85
CA TYR A 19 0.29 -5.31 -5.69
C TYR A 19 -1.15 -4.96 -6.02
N GLU A 20 -2.01 -4.97 -5.00
CA GLU A 20 -3.39 -4.54 -5.12
C GLU A 20 -3.84 -3.77 -3.89
N LEU A 21 -4.67 -2.76 -4.14
CA LEU A 21 -5.49 -2.10 -3.13
C LEU A 21 -6.85 -2.78 -3.09
N ARG A 22 -7.33 -3.11 -1.89
CA ARG A 22 -8.68 -3.58 -1.64
C ARG A 22 -9.41 -2.56 -0.78
N LEU A 23 -10.56 -2.10 -1.24
CA LEU A 23 -11.48 -1.25 -0.48
C LEU A 23 -12.65 -2.11 0.01
N TYR A 24 -12.97 -1.95 1.28
CA TYR A 24 -14.11 -2.56 1.95
C TYR A 24 -14.99 -1.45 2.53
N ARG A 25 -16.30 -1.55 2.31
CA ARG A 25 -17.30 -0.70 2.97
C ARG A 25 -18.11 -1.58 3.92
N HIS A 26 -17.97 -1.34 5.22
CA HIS A 26 -18.65 -2.06 6.29
C HIS A 26 -19.97 -1.37 6.70
N GLY A 27 -20.10 -0.07 6.40
CA GLY A 27 -21.29 0.73 6.67
C GLY A 27 -21.03 2.22 6.39
N PRO A 28 -22.02 3.10 6.67
CA PRO A 28 -21.80 4.54 6.61
C PRO A 28 -20.67 4.96 7.54
N GLY A 29 -19.66 5.63 6.97
CA GLY A 29 -18.46 6.07 7.69
C GLY A 29 -17.51 4.97 8.19
N ASP A 30 -17.76 3.72 7.84
CA ASP A 30 -16.90 2.60 8.19
C ASP A 30 -16.31 1.96 6.93
N SER A 31 -15.33 2.65 6.36
CA SER A 31 -14.56 2.19 5.22
C SER A 31 -13.19 1.70 5.64
N GLU A 32 -12.62 0.79 4.86
CA GLU A 32 -11.31 0.22 5.09
C GLU A 32 -10.56 0.04 3.77
N MET A 33 -9.31 0.51 3.73
CA MET A 33 -8.39 0.31 2.61
C MET A 33 -7.26 -0.61 3.05
N ARG A 34 -6.91 -1.59 2.22
CA ARG A 34 -5.83 -2.54 2.49
C ARG A 34 -4.97 -2.77 1.26
N VAL A 35 -3.66 -2.72 1.43
CA VAL A 35 -2.69 -3.08 0.40
C VAL A 35 -2.23 -4.51 0.60
N TYR A 36 -2.19 -5.27 -0.49
CA TYR A 36 -1.68 -6.63 -0.54
C TYR A 36 -0.61 -6.78 -1.62
N ARG A 37 0.39 -7.61 -1.36
CA ARG A 37 1.30 -8.15 -2.37
C ARG A 37 0.81 -9.52 -2.78
N LEU A 38 0.56 -9.69 -4.07
CA LEU A 38 0.14 -10.96 -4.66
C LEU A 38 1.33 -11.91 -4.81
N PRO A 39 1.10 -13.22 -4.72
CA PRO A 39 2.13 -14.21 -5.03
C PRO A 39 2.60 -14.08 -6.49
N VAL A 40 3.91 -14.29 -6.71
CA VAL A 40 4.46 -14.38 -8.07
C VAL A 40 3.99 -15.68 -8.71
N ALA A 41 3.65 -15.64 -10.01
CA ALA A 41 2.87 -16.62 -10.77
C ALA A 41 3.41 -18.08 -10.82
N ALA A 42 4.44 -18.43 -10.05
CA ALA A 42 4.94 -19.79 -9.90
C ALA A 42 4.24 -20.59 -8.78
N SER A 43 3.62 -19.95 -7.78
CA SER A 43 2.88 -20.66 -6.72
C SER A 43 1.38 -20.68 -7.04
N LYS A 44 0.81 -21.87 -7.25
CA LYS A 44 -0.64 -22.05 -7.46
C LYS A 44 -1.48 -21.72 -6.20
N ASP A 45 -0.84 -21.65 -5.02
CA ASP A 45 -1.51 -21.65 -3.71
C ASP A 45 -1.01 -20.56 -2.74
N GLY A 46 -0.36 -19.50 -3.23
CA GLY A 46 0.19 -18.45 -2.36
C GLY A 46 -0.88 -17.49 -1.83
N GLU A 47 -1.05 -17.38 -0.51
CA GLU A 47 -1.91 -16.37 0.09
C GLU A 47 -1.34 -14.95 -0.15
N PRO A 48 -2.19 -13.95 -0.50
CA PRO A 48 -1.77 -12.56 -0.60
C PRO A 48 -1.15 -12.06 0.71
N VAL A 49 0.04 -11.47 0.63
CA VAL A 49 0.76 -10.95 1.79
C VAL A 49 0.21 -9.57 2.13
N PHE A 50 -0.30 -9.41 3.35
CA PHE A 50 -0.81 -8.12 3.83
C PHE A 50 0.32 -7.10 4.02
N VAL A 51 0.27 -6.02 3.24
CA VAL A 51 1.27 -4.95 3.27
C VAL A 51 0.88 -3.88 4.28
N GLY A 52 -0.39 -3.49 4.37
CA GLY A 52 -0.86 -2.50 5.34
C GLY A 52 -2.32 -2.16 5.15
N GLY A 53 -2.97 -1.55 6.15
CA GLY A 53 -4.38 -1.18 6.05
C GLY A 53 -4.80 -0.12 7.06
N LEU A 54 -5.80 0.67 6.68
CA LEU A 54 -6.36 1.77 7.46
C LEU A 54 -7.89 1.71 7.40
N ARG A 55 -8.56 1.84 8.54
CA ARG A 55 -10.02 1.75 8.68
C ARG A 55 -10.56 2.86 9.58
N GLY A 56 -11.83 3.21 9.35
CA GLY A 56 -12.61 4.09 10.23
C GLY A 56 -12.11 5.53 10.20
N ALA A 57 -12.25 6.24 11.33
CA ALA A 57 -12.04 7.69 11.41
C ALA A 57 -10.67 8.18 10.90
N GLY A 58 -9.61 7.37 11.07
CA GLY A 58 -8.29 7.69 10.52
C GLY A 58 -8.26 7.64 9.00
N LEU A 59 -8.96 6.68 8.38
CA LEU A 59 -9.12 6.62 6.94
C LEU A 59 -9.96 7.79 6.44
N GLU A 60 -11.15 8.01 7.00
CA GLU A 60 -12.07 9.07 6.55
C GLU A 60 -11.40 10.45 6.52
N ARG A 61 -10.64 10.76 7.58
CA ARG A 61 -9.95 12.03 7.72
C ARG A 61 -8.94 12.28 6.60
N PHE A 62 -8.20 11.26 6.19
CA PHE A 62 -7.14 11.37 5.20
C PHE A 62 -7.55 10.80 3.83
N GLU A 63 -8.80 10.36 3.67
CA GLU A 63 -9.31 9.76 2.44
C GLU A 63 -9.14 10.69 1.24
N PRO A 64 -9.51 11.99 1.29
CA PRO A 64 -9.29 12.89 0.15
C PRO A 64 -7.82 12.94 -0.31
N ARG A 65 -6.89 12.83 0.64
CA ARG A 65 -5.44 12.86 0.39
C ARG A 65 -4.92 11.53 -0.14
N ILE A 66 -5.35 10.40 0.45
CA ILE A 66 -5.05 9.05 -0.05
C ILE A 66 -5.60 8.88 -1.48
N LEU A 67 -6.80 9.38 -1.75
CA LEU A 67 -7.38 9.40 -3.10
C LEU A 67 -6.57 10.25 -4.08
N ARG A 68 -5.96 11.35 -3.62
CA ARG A 68 -5.06 12.17 -4.45
C ARG A 68 -3.77 11.42 -4.79
N ILE A 69 -3.15 10.73 -3.82
CA ILE A 69 -1.99 9.85 -4.06
C ILE A 69 -2.37 8.79 -5.11
N LEU A 70 -3.48 8.07 -4.90
CA LEU A 70 -3.94 7.05 -5.83
C LEU A 70 -4.13 7.60 -7.26
N ARG A 71 -4.78 8.76 -7.41
CA ARG A 71 -4.96 9.40 -8.71
C ARG A 71 -3.64 9.83 -9.36
N HIS A 72 -2.69 10.34 -8.58
CA HIS A 72 -1.35 10.71 -9.07
C HIS A 72 -0.64 9.51 -9.70
N HIS A 73 -0.83 8.33 -9.12
CA HIS A 73 -0.28 7.07 -9.64
C HIS A 73 -1.23 6.32 -10.59
N GLY A 74 -2.22 7.01 -11.17
CA GLY A 74 -3.11 6.46 -12.18
C GLY A 74 -4.19 5.48 -11.67
N VAL A 75 -4.31 5.31 -10.35
CA VAL A 75 -5.28 4.42 -9.72
C VAL A 75 -6.58 5.19 -9.49
N ARG A 76 -7.66 4.76 -10.15
CA ARG A 76 -9.01 5.33 -9.96
C ARG A 76 -9.86 4.37 -9.16
N LEU A 77 -10.21 4.75 -7.94
CA LEU A 77 -11.21 4.03 -7.16
C LEU A 77 -12.60 4.34 -7.73
N GLY A 78 -13.24 3.32 -8.31
CA GLY A 78 -14.66 3.41 -8.70
C GLY A 78 -15.58 3.61 -7.49
N PRO A 79 -16.84 4.06 -7.70
CA PRO A 79 -17.84 4.14 -6.65
C PRO A 79 -18.08 2.73 -6.09
N GLY A 80 -17.47 2.41 -4.96
CA GLY A 80 -17.63 1.11 -4.32
C GLY A 80 -19.03 0.99 -3.72
N ALA A 81 -19.76 -0.08 -4.06
CA ALA A 81 -21.02 -0.41 -3.41
C ALA A 81 -20.78 -1.09 -2.05
N PRO A 82 -21.63 -0.86 -1.03
CA PRO A 82 -21.61 -1.63 0.21
C PRO A 82 -21.62 -3.14 -0.08
N GLY A 83 -20.75 -3.91 0.57
CA GLY A 83 -20.64 -5.35 0.36
C GLY A 83 -19.87 -5.79 -0.91
N GLN A 84 -19.47 -4.88 -1.80
CA GLN A 84 -18.63 -5.22 -2.95
C GLN A 84 -17.15 -4.92 -2.72
N ARG A 85 -16.31 -5.89 -3.06
CA ARG A 85 -14.85 -5.79 -3.01
C ARG A 85 -14.35 -4.97 -4.21
N ASN A 86 -14.02 -3.70 -4.00
CA ASN A 86 -13.37 -2.89 -5.01
C ASN A 86 -11.86 -3.14 -4.95
N VAL A 87 -11.31 -3.75 -6.00
CA VAL A 87 -9.89 -4.12 -6.10
C VAL A 87 -9.25 -3.32 -7.24
N GLN A 88 -8.12 -2.70 -6.95
CA GLN A 88 -7.32 -1.97 -7.94
C GLN A 88 -5.89 -2.48 -7.94
N GLY A 89 -5.31 -2.68 -9.12
CA GLY A 89 -3.88 -2.95 -9.23
C GLY A 89 -3.07 -1.72 -8.82
N LEU A 90 -1.94 -1.95 -8.14
CA LEU A 90 -0.97 -0.91 -7.80
C LEU A 90 0.37 -1.23 -8.46
N ASP A 91 1.07 -0.18 -8.90
CA ASP A 91 2.51 -0.28 -9.09
C ASP A 91 3.20 -0.44 -7.72
N GLU A 92 4.47 -0.86 -7.74
CA GLU A 92 5.22 -1.16 -6.54
C GLU A 92 5.40 0.09 -5.66
N GLU A 93 5.78 1.23 -6.24
CA GLU A 93 6.07 2.45 -5.48
C GLU A 93 4.83 2.92 -4.71
N THR A 94 3.68 3.01 -5.37
CA THR A 94 2.41 3.35 -4.73
C THR A 94 2.05 2.38 -3.61
N ALA A 95 2.28 1.08 -3.83
CA ALA A 95 2.01 0.08 -2.81
C ALA A 95 2.91 0.20 -1.58
N LEU A 96 4.19 0.56 -1.78
CA LEU A 96 5.14 0.79 -0.69
C LEU A 96 4.75 2.02 0.13
N VAL A 97 4.44 3.14 -0.54
CA VAL A 97 4.02 4.39 0.12
C VAL A 97 2.72 4.18 0.89
N LEU A 98 1.68 3.62 0.27
CA LEU A 98 0.40 3.37 0.94
C LEU A 98 0.53 2.34 2.07
N GLY A 99 1.32 1.29 1.85
CA GLY A 99 1.62 0.29 2.86
C GLY A 99 2.24 0.89 4.11
N LEU A 100 3.25 1.75 3.94
CA LEU A 100 3.92 2.45 5.03
C LEU A 100 3.00 3.45 5.71
N LEU A 101 2.27 4.25 4.92
CA LEU A 101 1.30 5.23 5.41
C LEU A 101 0.27 4.56 6.31
N PHE A 102 -0.37 3.50 5.82
CA PHE A 102 -1.41 2.80 6.57
C PHE A 102 -0.89 2.21 7.88
N ARG A 103 0.28 1.56 7.87
CA ARG A 103 0.89 1.02 9.11
C ARG A 103 1.26 2.12 10.09
N THR A 104 1.75 3.26 9.59
CA THR A 104 2.14 4.40 10.41
C THR A 104 0.92 5.03 11.07
N LEU A 105 -0.17 5.21 10.32
CA LEU A 105 -1.37 5.89 10.80
C LEU A 105 -2.32 5.00 11.62
N ALA A 106 -2.37 3.68 11.37
CA ALA A 106 -3.36 2.79 11.98
C ALA A 106 -3.51 2.88 13.52
N PRO A 107 -2.43 3.00 14.32
CA PRO A 107 -2.57 3.13 15.78
C PRO A 107 -2.71 4.58 16.24
N MET A 108 -2.69 5.57 15.35
CA MET A 108 -2.66 6.99 15.71
C MET A 108 -4.06 7.56 15.87
N ARG A 109 -4.17 8.55 16.77
CA ARG A 109 -5.42 9.28 17.06
C ARG A 109 -5.25 10.80 17.06
N ASN A 110 -4.04 11.29 17.37
CA ASN A 110 -3.74 12.73 17.36
C ASN A 110 -3.61 13.21 15.92
N ARG A 111 -4.42 14.21 15.56
CA ARG A 111 -4.54 14.71 14.20
C ARG A 111 -3.24 15.31 13.67
N ASP A 112 -2.58 16.14 14.47
CA ASP A 112 -1.43 16.93 14.01
C ASP A 112 -0.23 16.00 13.74
N ASN A 113 0.00 15.05 14.65
CA ASN A 113 1.00 13.99 14.42
C ASN A 113 0.70 13.15 13.18
N MET A 114 -0.58 12.83 12.92
CA MET A 114 -0.95 12.09 11.71
C MET A 114 -0.68 12.91 10.46
N GLN A 115 -0.95 14.22 10.51
CA GLN A 115 -0.71 15.14 9.40
C GLN A 115 0.79 15.20 9.07
N ALA A 116 1.64 15.46 10.07
CA ALA A 116 3.10 15.45 9.91
C ALA A 116 3.63 14.13 9.34
N CYS A 117 3.11 12.99 9.82
CA CYS A 117 3.48 11.69 9.28
C CYS A 117 3.05 11.50 7.81
N VAL A 118 1.87 12.00 7.41
CA VAL A 118 1.40 11.95 6.02
C VAL A 118 2.29 12.82 5.14
N ASP A 119 2.57 14.05 5.56
CA ASP A 119 3.43 14.99 4.83
C ASP A 119 4.83 14.43 4.65
N GLY A 120 5.42 13.90 5.73
CA GLY A 120 6.74 13.27 5.69
C GLY A 120 6.79 12.08 4.75
N ILE A 121 5.83 11.14 4.84
CA ILE A 121 5.78 9.95 3.98
C ILE A 121 5.54 10.32 2.51
N GLU A 122 4.72 11.33 2.21
CA GLU A 122 4.52 11.79 0.82
C GLU A 122 5.78 12.43 0.20
N ARG A 123 6.68 12.99 1.03
CA ARG A 123 7.95 13.56 0.58
C ARG A 123 9.05 12.51 0.40
N MET A 124 8.89 11.31 0.96
CA MET A 124 9.88 10.24 0.85
C MET A 124 10.06 9.80 -0.59
N GLY A 125 11.31 9.59 -0.99
CA GLY A 125 11.62 8.88 -2.23
C GLY A 125 11.28 7.39 -2.11
N ARG A 126 11.14 6.72 -3.26
CA ARG A 126 10.84 5.27 -3.34
C ARG A 126 11.74 4.42 -2.44
N GLU A 127 13.05 4.69 -2.42
CA GLU A 127 14.03 3.90 -1.66
C GLU A 127 13.83 4.03 -0.15
N GLU A 128 13.55 5.24 0.33
CA GLU A 128 13.29 5.51 1.73
C GLU A 128 12.00 4.83 2.19
N ALA A 129 10.92 4.97 1.42
CA ALA A 129 9.65 4.30 1.71
C ALA A 129 9.82 2.76 1.72
N ALA A 130 10.57 2.22 0.76
CA ALA A 130 10.90 0.79 0.68
C ALA A 130 11.68 0.33 1.91
N TYR A 131 12.70 1.08 2.32
CA TYR A 131 13.53 0.78 3.49
C TYR A 131 12.70 0.72 4.77
N TRP A 132 11.93 1.78 5.05
CA TRP A 132 11.08 1.83 6.24
C TRP A 132 10.02 0.73 6.24
N LEU A 133 9.34 0.51 5.12
CA LEU A 133 8.33 -0.54 5.04
C LEU A 133 8.95 -1.93 5.19
N GLY A 134 10.08 -2.20 4.55
CA GLY A 134 10.81 -3.46 4.70
C GLY A 134 11.22 -3.72 6.15
N MET A 135 11.70 -2.69 6.85
CA MET A 135 11.97 -2.77 8.29
C MET A 135 10.71 -3.09 9.10
N VAL A 136 9.60 -2.40 8.84
CA VAL A 136 8.33 -2.61 9.55
C VAL A 136 7.73 -3.99 9.27
N MET A 137 7.91 -4.54 8.07
CA MET A 137 7.35 -5.83 7.69
C MET A 137 8.15 -7.03 8.19
N HIS A 138 9.48 -6.91 8.28
CA HIS A 138 10.36 -8.08 8.45
C HIS A 138 11.15 -8.13 9.75
N ARG A 139 11.20 -7.03 10.52
CA ARG A 139 11.95 -7.01 11.78
C ARG A 139 11.11 -7.50 12.96
N HIS A 140 11.80 -7.99 13.99
CA HIS A 140 11.18 -8.57 15.18
C HIS A 140 10.33 -7.57 16.02
N ARG A 141 10.67 -6.27 16.00
CA ARG A 141 9.98 -5.23 16.79
C ARG A 141 9.37 -4.12 15.93
N PRO A 142 8.36 -4.41 15.11
CA PRO A 142 7.82 -3.47 14.11
C PRO A 142 7.18 -2.23 14.74
N ARG A 143 6.59 -2.36 15.94
CA ARG A 143 6.00 -1.22 16.66
C ARG A 143 7.03 -0.16 17.05
N ARG A 144 8.23 -0.58 17.46
CA ARG A 144 9.33 0.34 17.80
C ARG A 144 9.85 1.07 16.57
N ILE A 145 9.91 0.38 15.43
CA ILE A 145 10.30 0.98 14.15
C ILE A 145 9.28 2.04 13.73
N LEU A 146 7.99 1.73 13.80
CA LEU A 146 6.95 2.73 13.53
C LEU A 146 6.99 3.91 14.50
N GLN A 147 7.34 3.68 15.78
CA GLN A 147 7.51 4.78 16.73
C GLN A 147 8.71 5.67 16.36
N ALA A 148 9.85 5.06 16.04
CA ALA A 148 11.03 5.80 15.60
C ALA A 148 10.75 6.61 14.32
N LEU A 149 10.10 6.00 13.33
CA LEU A 149 9.68 6.68 12.12
C LEU A 149 8.81 7.91 12.43
N ARG A 150 7.80 7.77 13.29
CA ARG A 150 6.94 8.90 13.68
C ARG A 150 7.72 10.03 14.35
N ILE A 151 8.70 9.70 15.19
CA ILE A 151 9.56 10.71 15.84
C ILE A 151 10.37 11.46 14.78
N VAL A 152 10.99 10.76 13.84
CA VAL A 152 11.77 11.39 12.75
C VAL A 152 10.89 12.28 11.89
N LEU A 153 9.70 11.82 11.51
CA LEU A 153 8.79 12.60 10.66
C LEU A 153 8.26 13.84 11.36
N ASN A 154 7.95 13.76 12.64
CA ASN A 154 7.50 14.92 13.43
C ASN A 154 8.62 15.90 13.74
N ALA A 155 9.88 15.46 13.80
CA ALA A 155 11.04 16.33 14.03
C ALA A 155 11.49 17.07 12.75
N SER A 156 10.95 16.71 11.59
CA SER A 156 11.31 17.30 10.30
C SER A 156 10.44 18.50 9.90
N GLU A 157 9.64 19.05 10.84
CA GLU A 157 8.79 20.23 10.65
C GLU A 157 9.40 21.54 11.19
N ASP A 158 10.63 21.49 11.72
CA ASP A 158 11.44 22.66 12.10
C ASP A 158 12.35 23.13 10.95
#